data_AF-X1V430-F1
#
_entry.id   AF-X1V430-F1
#
_cell.length_a   1.000
_cell.length_b   1.000
_cell.length_c   1.000
_cell.angle_alpha   90.00
_cell.angle_beta   90.00
_cell.angle_gamma   90.00
#
_symmetry.space_group_name_H-M   'P 1'
#
loop_
_entity.id
_entity.type
_entity.pdbx_description
1 polymer ?
#
loop_
_entity_poly.entity_id
_entity_poly.type
_entity_poly.pdbx_seq_one_letter_code
_entity_poly.pdbx_strand_id
1 'polypeptide(L)'
;MKILKKLLPIVIILAVLITTFMPAQPVLADSTLFESYTTGDDYNSTIYEDLWRAQTFTPSTAHTVTSVKLLIYGKDNPGDFTVSIKATDGSGHPTGEDLCYGTINGNDLPDTKTWTEITLGAGTSLSAETKYA
;
A
#
# COMPACT_ATOMS: atom_id res chain seq x y z
N MET A 1 24.21 -19.97 -61.36
CA MET A 1 22.96 -20.00 -60.55
C MET A 1 22.84 -21.30 -59.72
N LYS A 2 23.81 -21.62 -58.85
CA LYS A 2 23.77 -22.81 -57.98
C LYS A 2 24.03 -22.51 -56.49
N ILE A 3 24.41 -21.28 -56.15
CA ILE A 3 24.80 -20.87 -54.79
C ILE A 3 23.61 -20.25 -54.03
N LEU A 4 22.65 -19.64 -54.74
CA LEU A 4 21.50 -18.94 -54.13
C LEU A 4 20.46 -19.89 -53.48
N LYS A 5 20.42 -21.18 -53.86
CA LYS A 5 19.45 -22.15 -53.31
C LYS A 5 19.88 -22.78 -51.97
N LYS A 6 21.15 -22.67 -51.58
CA LYS A 6 21.68 -23.23 -50.31
C LYS A 6 21.62 -22.27 -49.13
N LEU A 7 21.45 -20.96 -49.38
CA LEU A 7 21.38 -19.93 -48.34
C LEU A 7 19.94 -19.67 -47.86
N LEU A 8 18.94 -20.03 -48.68
CA LEU A 8 17.53 -19.78 -48.37
C LEU A 8 16.99 -20.50 -47.11
N PRO A 9 17.38 -21.75 -46.76
CA PRO A 9 16.92 -22.34 -45.50
C PRO A 9 17.67 -21.79 -44.28
N ILE A 10 18.89 -21.27 -44.44
CA ILE A 10 19.71 -20.74 -43.34
C ILE A 10 19.19 -19.37 -42.89
N VAL A 11 18.71 -18.53 -43.83
CA VAL A 11 18.11 -17.23 -43.50
C VAL A 11 16.73 -17.39 -42.85
N ILE A 12 15.96 -18.45 -43.20
CA ILE A 12 14.65 -18.72 -42.59
C ILE A 12 14.80 -19.31 -41.18
N ILE A 13 15.83 -20.13 -40.92
CA ILE A 13 16.10 -20.67 -39.57
C ILE A 13 16.58 -19.60 -38.59
N LEU A 14 17.22 -18.51 -39.07
CA LEU A 14 17.65 -17.40 -38.21
C LEU A 14 16.51 -16.43 -37.83
N ALA A 15 15.39 -16.46 -38.54
CA ALA A 15 14.24 -15.58 -38.28
C ALA A 15 13.24 -16.13 -37.25
N VAL A 16 13.39 -17.38 -36.80
CA VAL A 16 12.40 -18.06 -35.93
C VAL A 16 12.92 -18.31 -34.51
N LEU A 17 14.15 -17.92 -34.19
CA LEU A 17 14.75 -18.15 -32.87
C LEU A 17 14.92 -16.86 -32.04
N ILE A 18 13.86 -16.06 -31.96
CA ILE A 18 13.68 -15.10 -30.86
C ILE A 18 12.26 -15.28 -30.32
N THR A 19 11.97 -16.47 -29.78
CA THR A 19 10.91 -16.58 -28.78
C THR A 19 11.48 -15.94 -27.53
N THR A 20 11.24 -14.64 -27.37
CA THR A 20 11.63 -13.90 -26.17
C THR A 20 11.07 -14.64 -24.98
N PHE A 21 11.96 -15.21 -24.17
CA PHE A 21 11.66 -15.54 -22.79
C PHE A 21 11.44 -14.19 -22.11
N MET A 22 10.20 -13.70 -22.13
CA MET A 22 9.79 -12.67 -21.20
C MET A 22 9.92 -13.32 -19.83
N PRO A 23 10.88 -12.96 -18.96
CA PRO A 23 10.71 -13.27 -17.55
C PRO A 23 9.35 -12.70 -17.19
N ALA A 24 8.50 -13.46 -16.49
CA ALA A 24 7.30 -12.90 -15.91
C ALA A 24 7.76 -11.68 -15.09
N GLN A 25 7.55 -10.48 -15.64
CA GLN A 25 7.75 -9.30 -14.85
C GLN A 25 6.79 -9.46 -13.67
N PRO A 26 7.20 -9.13 -12.43
CA PRO A 26 6.24 -9.09 -11.36
C PRO A 26 5.11 -8.20 -11.85
N VAL A 27 3.96 -8.80 -12.12
CA VAL A 27 2.74 -8.05 -12.37
C VAL A 27 2.56 -7.35 -11.05
N LEU A 28 2.87 -6.05 -11.01
CA LEU A 28 2.54 -5.18 -9.89
C LEU A 28 1.04 -5.37 -9.73
N ALA A 29 0.66 -6.23 -8.79
CA ALA A 29 -0.73 -6.45 -8.47
C ALA A 29 -1.22 -5.09 -8.00
N ASP A 30 -2.20 -4.55 -8.73
CA ASP A 30 -2.86 -3.31 -8.33
C ASP A 30 -3.39 -3.51 -6.91
N SER A 31 -3.06 -2.60 -6.01
CA SER A 31 -3.50 -2.74 -4.62
C SER A 31 -5.01 -2.50 -4.57
N THR A 32 -5.76 -3.52 -4.16
CA THR A 32 -7.22 -3.42 -4.04
C THR A 32 -7.57 -2.46 -2.90
N LEU A 33 -8.29 -1.39 -3.23
CA LEU A 33 -8.90 -0.51 -2.23
C LEU A 33 -10.14 -1.19 -1.64
N PHE A 34 -10.10 -1.49 -0.34
CA PHE A 34 -11.24 -2.07 0.39
C PHE A 34 -12.05 -1.00 1.12
N GLU A 35 -11.38 -0.20 1.94
CA GLU A 35 -12.01 0.79 2.81
C GLU A 35 -11.50 2.19 2.47
N SER A 36 -12.38 3.18 2.43
CA SER A 36 -12.00 4.56 2.13
C SER A 36 -12.92 5.57 2.80
N TYR A 37 -12.33 6.67 3.28
CA TYR A 37 -13.05 7.85 3.74
C TYR A 37 -12.35 9.09 3.18
N THR A 38 -12.92 9.69 2.14
CA THR A 38 -12.31 10.81 1.38
C THR A 38 -13.27 11.99 1.23
N THR A 39 -14.22 12.12 2.14
CA THR A 39 -15.26 13.16 2.13
C THR A 39 -15.20 13.92 3.45
N GLY A 40 -15.33 15.25 3.41
CA GLY A 40 -15.31 16.09 4.62
C GLY A 40 -13.92 16.40 5.15
N ASP A 41 -12.89 16.42 4.29
CA ASP A 41 -11.48 16.72 4.60
C ASP A 41 -11.20 18.21 4.96
N ASP A 42 -12.17 18.84 5.63
CA ASP A 42 -12.22 20.29 5.87
C ASP A 42 -11.47 20.73 7.13
N TYR A 43 -11.03 19.76 7.95
CA TYR A 43 -10.31 19.99 9.19
C TYR A 43 -8.92 19.32 9.18
N ASN A 44 -8.12 19.60 10.21
CA ASN A 44 -6.89 18.87 10.49
C ASN A 44 -6.82 18.59 12.00
N SER A 45 -6.11 17.53 12.37
CA SER A 45 -5.77 17.22 13.75
C SER A 45 -4.27 17.06 13.86
N THR A 46 -3.67 17.66 14.88
CA THR A 46 -2.22 17.56 15.11
C THR A 46 -1.93 16.29 15.92
N ILE A 47 -0.87 15.59 15.50
CA ILE A 47 -0.23 14.47 16.20
C ILE A 47 1.19 14.93 16.54
N TYR A 48 1.64 14.70 17.78
CA TYR A 48 2.97 15.04 18.25
C TYR A 48 3.31 14.19 19.48
N GLU A 49 4.60 13.90 19.70
CA GLU A 49 5.08 13.14 20.85
C GLU A 49 4.24 11.84 21.05
N ASP A 50 3.70 11.65 22.25
CA ASP A 50 2.91 10.47 22.62
C ASP A 50 1.40 10.63 22.34
N LEU A 51 0.99 11.67 21.61
CA LEU A 51 -0.41 11.92 21.30
C LEU A 51 -0.90 11.03 20.15
N TRP A 52 -1.59 9.95 20.48
CA TRP A 52 -2.25 9.11 19.50
C TRP A 52 -3.63 9.64 19.09
N ARG A 53 -3.93 9.54 17.79
CA ARG A 53 -5.25 9.76 17.21
C ARG A 53 -5.70 8.49 16.50
N ALA A 54 -7.00 8.24 16.51
CA ALA A 54 -7.57 7.04 15.93
C ALA A 54 -8.80 7.39 15.09
N GLN A 55 -9.03 6.61 14.05
CA GLN A 55 -10.24 6.66 13.24
C GLN A 55 -10.79 5.24 13.15
N THR A 56 -12.01 5.03 13.64
CA THR A 56 -12.62 3.71 13.55
C THR A 56 -13.11 3.44 12.13
N PHE A 57 -13.01 2.19 11.69
CA PHE A 57 -13.66 1.69 10.49
C PHE A 57 -14.21 0.28 10.73
N THR A 58 -15.07 -0.18 9.85
CA THR A 58 -15.69 -1.52 9.94
C THR A 58 -15.66 -2.12 8.54
N PRO A 59 -14.82 -3.13 8.28
CA PRO A 59 -14.67 -3.69 6.96
C PRO A 59 -15.99 -4.23 6.42
N SER A 60 -16.30 -3.89 5.18
CA SER A 60 -17.50 -4.42 4.49
C SER A 60 -17.31 -5.86 4.01
N THR A 61 -16.06 -6.27 3.77
CA THR A 61 -15.66 -7.62 3.36
C THR A 61 -14.38 -8.01 4.10
N ALA A 62 -14.23 -9.30 4.42
CA ALA A 62 -13.00 -9.79 5.02
C ALA A 62 -11.83 -9.69 4.04
N HIS A 63 -10.71 -9.13 4.50
CA HIS A 63 -9.51 -8.94 3.68
C HIS A 63 -8.25 -8.81 4.54
N THR A 64 -7.07 -8.90 3.93
CA THR A 64 -5.81 -8.57 4.59
C THR A 64 -5.46 -7.12 4.31
N VAL A 65 -5.39 -6.28 5.34
CA VAL A 65 -4.93 -4.90 5.22
C VAL A 65 -3.40 -4.89 5.20
N THR A 66 -2.79 -4.32 4.16
CA THR A 66 -1.33 -4.31 3.97
C THR A 66 -0.74 -2.91 3.87
N SER A 67 -1.57 -1.91 3.58
CA SER A 67 -1.21 -0.50 3.62
C SER A 67 -2.41 0.35 3.99
N VAL A 68 -2.15 1.58 4.42
CA VAL A 68 -3.13 2.64 4.58
C VAL A 68 -2.64 3.89 3.86
N LYS A 69 -3.58 4.68 3.33
CA LYS A 69 -3.29 6.00 2.77
C LYS A 69 -3.92 7.05 3.66
N LEU A 70 -3.12 8.00 4.13
CA LEU A 70 -3.57 9.10 4.97
C LEU A 70 -3.27 10.45 4.30
N LEU A 71 -4.19 11.40 4.40
CA LEU A 71 -3.98 12.77 3.94
C LEU A 71 -3.25 13.56 5.03
N ILE A 72 -1.92 13.60 4.95
CA ILE A 72 -1.05 14.12 6.01
C ILE A 72 0.04 15.06 5.45
N TYR A 73 0.67 15.82 6.33
CA TYR A 73 1.82 16.67 6.04
C TYR A 73 2.70 16.79 7.28
N GLY A 74 3.98 17.04 7.08
CA GLY A 74 4.98 17.19 8.15
C GLY A 74 5.20 18.66 8.48
N LYS A 75 5.53 18.94 9.75
CA LYS A 75 5.93 20.28 10.19
C LYS A 75 6.97 20.18 11.31
N ASP A 76 7.94 21.10 11.28
CA ASP A 76 8.97 21.27 12.32
C ASP A 76 9.80 20.00 12.63
N ASN A 77 10.07 19.17 11.61
CA ASN A 77 10.80 17.90 11.71
C ASN A 77 10.16 16.90 12.71
N PRO A 78 9.00 16.31 12.36
CA PRO A 78 8.21 15.52 13.29
C PRO A 78 8.85 14.19 13.72
N GLY A 79 9.92 13.73 13.07
CA GLY A 79 10.54 12.43 13.37
C GLY A 79 9.72 11.26 12.84
N ASP A 80 9.81 10.10 13.48
CA ASP A 80 9.11 8.88 13.06
C ASP A 80 7.60 9.01 13.26
N PHE A 81 6.84 8.61 12.25
CA PHE A 81 5.38 8.55 12.29
C PHE A 81 4.92 7.11 12.12
N THR A 82 4.22 6.59 13.13
CA THR A 82 3.73 5.21 13.17
C THR A 82 2.21 5.18 13.04
N VAL A 83 1.72 4.25 12.22
CA VAL A 83 0.30 3.91 12.11
C VAL A 83 0.12 2.46 12.51
N SER A 84 -0.87 2.22 13.36
CA SER A 84 -1.21 0.88 13.86
C SER A 84 -2.66 0.57 13.54
N ILE A 85 -2.95 -0.70 13.27
CA ILE A 85 -4.31 -1.25 13.23
C ILE A 85 -4.56 -2.00 14.52
N LYS A 86 -5.63 -1.68 15.23
CA LYS A 86 -5.98 -2.24 16.53
C LYS A 86 -7.43 -2.70 16.59
N ALA A 87 -7.71 -3.65 17.47
CA ALA A 87 -9.08 -3.96 17.86
C ALA A 87 -9.70 -2.78 18.61
N THR A 88 -11.03 -2.71 18.66
CA THR A 88 -11.73 -1.72 19.50
C THR A 88 -12.44 -2.35 20.69
N ASP A 89 -12.55 -1.62 21.80
CA ASP A 89 -13.39 -1.98 22.94
C ASP A 89 -14.89 -1.77 22.65
N GLY A 90 -15.73 -2.06 23.64
CA GLY A 90 -17.20 -1.88 23.52
C GLY A 90 -17.64 -0.42 23.34
N SER A 91 -16.77 0.56 23.59
CA SER A 91 -17.02 1.98 23.34
C SER A 91 -16.46 2.46 21.99
N GLY A 92 -15.78 1.58 21.25
CA GLY A 92 -15.14 1.90 19.97
C GLY A 92 -13.75 2.53 20.09
N HIS A 93 -13.10 2.47 21.25
CA HIS A 93 -11.73 2.95 21.40
C HIS A 93 -10.72 1.85 21.06
N PRO A 94 -9.56 2.18 20.46
CA PRO A 94 -8.49 1.22 20.25
C PRO A 94 -8.10 0.52 21.55
N THR A 95 -7.90 -0.79 21.51
CA THR A 95 -7.54 -1.60 22.68
C THR A 95 -6.64 -2.77 22.29
N GLY A 96 -5.91 -3.31 23.27
CA GLY A 96 -4.97 -4.41 23.09
C GLY A 96 -3.69 -4.03 22.36
N GLU A 97 -2.96 -5.04 21.89
CA GLU A 97 -1.73 -4.90 21.12
C GLU A 97 -2.01 -4.49 19.66
N ASP A 98 -0.97 -4.04 18.95
CA ASP A 98 -1.06 -3.75 17.52
C ASP A 98 -1.24 -5.05 16.72
N LEU A 99 -2.27 -5.10 15.87
CA LEU A 99 -2.51 -6.24 14.97
C LEU A 99 -1.55 -6.23 13.79
N CYS A 100 -1.21 -5.03 13.32
CA CYS A 100 -0.08 -4.73 12.44
C CYS A 100 0.20 -3.22 12.52
N TYR A 101 1.39 -2.81 12.09
CA TYR A 101 1.77 -1.40 12.09
C TYR A 101 2.78 -1.11 10.97
N GLY A 102 2.94 0.17 10.67
CA GLY A 102 3.92 0.69 9.72
C GLY A 102 4.49 2.02 10.22
N THR A 103 5.75 2.27 9.90
CA THR A 103 6.44 3.52 10.28
C THR A 103 7.04 4.16 9.04
N ILE A 104 6.89 5.47 8.92
CA ILE A 104 7.60 6.31 7.96
C ILE A 104 8.43 7.34 8.72
N ASN A 105 9.47 7.87 8.07
CA ASN A 105 10.14 9.06 8.56
C ASN A 105 9.28 10.28 8.20
N GLY A 106 8.61 10.86 9.20
CA GLY A 106 7.76 12.03 9.03
C GLY A 106 8.52 13.29 8.60
N ASN A 107 9.86 13.32 8.73
CA ASN A 107 10.68 14.40 8.17
C ASN A 107 10.68 14.39 6.64
N ASP A 108 10.29 13.28 6.01
CA ASP A 108 10.18 13.16 4.55
C ASP A 108 8.79 13.58 4.03
N LEU A 109 7.86 13.92 4.92
CA LEU A 109 6.52 14.40 4.53
C LEU A 109 6.59 15.83 3.95
N PRO A 110 5.77 16.16 2.94
CA PRO A 110 5.63 17.52 2.46
C PRO A 110 5.09 18.47 3.53
N ASP A 111 5.27 19.77 3.34
CA ASP A 111 4.69 20.83 4.17
C ASP A 111 3.21 21.14 3.83
N THR A 112 2.63 20.38 2.89
CA THR A 112 1.26 20.49 2.40
C THR A 112 0.56 19.13 2.41
N LYS A 113 -0.75 19.13 2.68
CA LYS A 113 -1.58 17.91 2.80
C LYS A 113 -1.43 17.03 1.54
N THR A 114 -0.91 15.82 1.72
CA THR A 114 -0.67 14.86 0.63
C THR A 114 -1.10 13.47 1.06
N TRP A 115 -1.78 12.75 0.17
CA TRP A 115 -2.09 11.33 0.38
C TRP A 115 -0.79 10.53 0.41
N THR A 116 -0.43 10.04 1.58
CA THR A 116 0.81 9.29 1.82
C THR A 116 0.45 7.85 2.14
N GLU A 117 1.03 6.91 1.40
CA GLU A 117 0.88 5.48 1.63
C GLU A 117 1.88 4.98 2.67
N ILE A 118 1.38 4.22 3.64
CA ILE A 118 2.16 3.65 4.73
C ILE A 118 1.93 2.13 4.70
N THR A 119 2.99 1.37 4.44
CA THR A 119 2.94 -0.10 4.43
C THR A 119 2.95 -0.65 5.84
N LEU A 120 2.08 -1.63 6.11
CA LEU A 120 1.91 -2.26 7.43
C LEU A 120 2.67 -3.60 7.54
N GLY A 121 3.82 -3.69 6.85
CA GLY A 121 4.59 -4.93 6.73
C GLY A 121 3.79 -6.05 6.03
N ALA A 122 3.69 -7.21 6.69
CA ALA A 122 2.88 -8.32 6.19
C ALA A 122 1.35 -8.07 6.33
N GLY A 123 0.95 -7.04 7.07
CA GLY A 123 -0.45 -6.73 7.30
C GLY A 123 -1.13 -7.63 8.33
N THR A 124 -2.45 -7.53 8.41
CA THR A 124 -3.28 -8.39 9.27
C THR A 124 -4.62 -8.72 8.61
N SER A 125 -5.20 -9.87 8.96
CA SER A 125 -6.51 -10.27 8.45
C SER A 125 -7.61 -9.59 9.25
N LEU A 126 -8.49 -8.86 8.56
CA LEU A 126 -9.64 -8.19 9.13
C LEU A 126 -10.92 -8.95 8.78
N SER A 127 -11.79 -9.11 9.79
CA SER A 127 -13.11 -9.69 9.59
C SER A 127 -14.10 -8.63 9.13
N ALA A 128 -15.01 -9.01 8.23
CA ALA A 128 -16.17 -8.18 7.90
C ALA A 128 -17.00 -7.89 9.16
N GLU A 129 -17.67 -6.73 9.19
CA GLU A 129 -18.58 -6.31 10.27
C GLU A 129 -17.93 -6.21 11.66
N THR A 130 -16.59 -6.27 11.74
CA THR A 130 -15.83 -6.10 12.98
C THR A 130 -15.21 -4.70 13.00
N LYS A 131 -15.37 -3.97 14.10
CA LYS A 131 -14.81 -2.62 14.24
C LYS A 131 -13.33 -2.67 14.60
N TYR A 132 -12.54 -1.89 13.88
CA TYR A 132 -11.12 -1.67 14.11
C TYR A 132 -10.83 -0.16 14.15
N ALA A 133 -9.63 0.21 14.58
CA ALA A 133 -9.16 1.60 14.64
C ALA A 133 -7.66 1.71 14.39
#